data_AF-A0A2I4AKI1-F1
#
_entry.id   AF-A0A2I4AKI1-F1
#
_cell.length_a   1.000
_cell.length_b   1.000
_cell.length_c   1.000
_cell.angle_alpha   90.00
_cell.angle_beta   90.00
_cell.angle_gamma   90.00
#
_symmetry.space_group_name_H-M   'P 1'
#
loop_
_entity.id
_entity.type
_entity.pdbx_description
1 polymer ?
#
loop_
_entity_poly.entity_id
_entity_poly.type
_entity_poly.pdbx_seq_one_letter_code
_entity_poly.pdbx_strand_id
1 'polypeptide(L)'
;MFDEMIGTAEEFYQSLGIPYRIVNIVSGALNHAASKKLDLEAWFPGSGAFRELVSCSNCTDYQARRLKIRYGQTKKMMDKAEFVHMLNATMCATTRVMCAILENYQTDDGIVVPEKLREFMPPGLNEMIKFVKLAPIDQEVSKKAKKRQEGGGKKKKEGGGGGEPNLPNDMENMSVNDS
;
A
#
# COMPACT_ATOMS: atom_id res chain seq x y z
N MET A 1 5.80 26.59 -7.46
CA MET A 1 4.44 26.03 -7.30
C MET A 1 4.32 24.55 -7.70
N PHE A 2 4.35 24.12 -8.97
CA PHE A 2 4.23 22.65 -9.24
C PHE A 2 5.36 21.84 -8.61
N ASP A 3 6.61 22.23 -8.87
CA ASP A 3 7.80 21.58 -8.29
C ASP A 3 7.89 21.77 -6.77
N GLU A 4 7.30 22.86 -6.26
CA GLU A 4 7.22 23.16 -4.82
C GLU A 4 6.21 22.27 -4.10
N MET A 5 5.05 21.99 -4.72
CA MET A 5 4.03 21.09 -4.17
C MET A 5 4.53 19.64 -4.09
N ILE A 6 5.23 19.16 -5.11
CA ILE A 6 5.85 17.82 -5.05
C ILE A 6 7.01 17.80 -4.05
N GLY A 7 7.84 18.84 -4.01
CA GLY A 7 8.92 18.98 -3.02
C GLY A 7 8.41 18.98 -1.58
N THR A 8 7.27 19.64 -1.32
CA THR A 8 6.63 19.62 0.01
C THR A 8 6.20 18.20 0.39
N ALA A 9 5.68 17.42 -0.56
CA ALA A 9 5.32 16.02 -0.33
C ALA A 9 6.57 15.15 -0.11
N GLU A 10 7.63 15.37 -0.89
CA GLU A 10 8.92 14.70 -0.72
C GLU A 10 9.50 14.92 0.69
N GLU A 11 9.54 16.16 1.17
CA GLU A 11 9.99 16.51 2.52
C GLU A 11 9.13 15.83 3.60
N PHE A 12 7.82 15.75 3.40
CA PHE A 12 6.91 15.05 4.31
C PHE A 12 7.30 13.56 4.45
N TYR A 13 7.47 12.82 3.35
CA TYR A 13 7.83 11.40 3.42
C TYR A 13 9.28 11.15 3.84
N GLN A 14 10.20 12.06 3.53
CA GLN A 14 11.56 12.05 4.07
C GLN A 14 11.54 12.19 5.60
N SER A 15 10.72 13.08 6.14
CA SER A 15 10.57 13.25 7.61
C SER A 15 9.98 12.03 8.30
N LEU A 16 9.19 11.23 7.58
CA LEU A 16 8.66 9.94 8.03
C LEU A 16 9.61 8.76 7.77
N GLY A 17 10.79 8.99 7.20
CA GLY A 17 11.76 7.94 6.90
C GLY A 17 11.28 6.91 5.86
N ILE A 18 10.33 7.28 4.99
CA ILE A 18 9.77 6.35 4.00
C ILE A 18 10.57 6.44 2.69
N PRO A 19 11.18 5.35 2.20
CA PRO A 19 11.87 5.33 0.91
C PRO A 19 10.86 5.45 -0.24
N TYR A 20 11.19 6.25 -1.26
CA TYR A 20 10.32 6.45 -2.43
C TYR A 20 11.12 6.76 -3.70
N ARG A 21 10.39 6.83 -4.82
CA ARG A 21 10.83 7.41 -6.09
C ARG A 21 9.78 8.40 -6.62
N ILE A 22 10.24 9.37 -7.41
CA ILE A 22 9.36 10.24 -8.18
C ILE A 22 9.22 9.71 -9.61
N VAL A 23 7.99 9.62 -10.09
CA VAL A 23 7.65 9.13 -11.43
C VAL A 23 6.94 10.21 -12.21
N ASN A 24 7.46 10.52 -13.41
CA ASN A 24 6.76 11.38 -14.36
C ASN A 24 5.82 10.53 -15.23
N ILE A 25 4.53 10.81 -15.13
CA ILE A 25 3.50 9.97 -15.74
C ILE A 25 3.43 10.21 -17.25
N VAL A 26 3.40 9.11 -18.01
CA VAL A 26 3.31 9.15 -19.48
C VAL A 26 2.00 9.77 -19.95
N SER A 27 2.03 10.42 -21.11
CA SER A 27 0.88 11.17 -21.65
C SER A 27 -0.40 10.35 -21.77
N GLY A 28 -0.31 9.07 -22.14
CA GLY A 28 -1.47 8.18 -22.29
C GLY A 28 -2.17 7.81 -20.97
N ALA A 29 -1.53 8.05 -19.82
CA ALA A 29 -2.08 7.80 -18.49
C ALA A 29 -2.54 9.10 -17.79
N LEU A 30 -2.35 10.27 -18.42
CA LEU A 30 -2.87 11.53 -17.89
C LEU A 30 -4.39 11.61 -18.09
N ASN A 31 -5.09 12.17 -17.11
CA ASN A 31 -6.50 12.51 -17.27
C ASN A 31 -6.65 13.80 -18.09
N HIS A 32 -7.87 14.12 -18.54
CA HIS A 32 -8.10 15.29 -19.40
C HIS A 32 -7.68 16.64 -18.79
N ALA A 33 -7.64 16.75 -17.47
CA ALA A 33 -7.33 18.01 -16.80
C ALA A 33 -5.82 18.22 -16.61
N ALA A 34 -5.04 17.17 -16.40
CA ALA A 34 -3.62 17.28 -16.07
C ALA A 34 -2.77 17.57 -17.32
N SER A 35 -2.03 18.68 -17.26
CA SER A 35 -0.99 19.01 -18.24
C SER A 35 0.31 18.24 -17.96
N LYS A 36 0.63 18.04 -16.68
CA LYS A 36 1.73 17.20 -16.19
C LYS A 36 1.35 16.62 -14.83
N LYS A 37 1.78 15.38 -14.57
CA LYS A 37 1.55 14.67 -13.31
C LYS A 37 2.83 13.99 -12.83
N LEU A 38 3.14 14.16 -11.54
CA LEU A 38 4.21 13.46 -10.83
C LEU A 38 3.61 12.63 -9.71
N ASP A 39 3.99 11.35 -9.65
CA ASP A 39 3.62 10.46 -8.56
C ASP A 39 4.82 10.18 -7.65
N LEU A 40 4.58 10.22 -6.33
CA LEU A 40 5.52 9.68 -5.34
C LEU A 40 5.07 8.26 -5.04
N GLU A 41 5.90 7.31 -5.44
CA GLU A 41 5.70 5.90 -5.16
C GLU A 41 6.64 5.47 -4.05
N ALA A 42 6.09 5.09 -2.90
CA ALA A 42 6.87 4.58 -1.78
C ALA A 42 7.25 3.12 -2.00
N TRP A 43 8.40 2.72 -1.47
CA TRP A 43 8.84 1.33 -1.44
C TRP A 43 8.21 0.58 -0.26
N PHE A 44 7.67 -0.59 -0.54
CA PHE A 44 7.03 -1.49 0.41
C PHE A 44 7.87 -2.76 0.53
N PRO A 45 8.70 -2.91 1.58
CA PRO A 45 9.68 -4.00 1.68
C PRO A 45 9.08 -5.39 1.84
N GLY A 46 7.96 -5.54 2.56
CA GLY A 46 7.24 -6.81 2.68
C GLY A 46 6.53 -7.19 1.38
N SER A 47 6.04 -6.20 0.63
CA SER A 47 5.45 -6.40 -0.69
C SER A 47 6.48 -6.53 -1.82
N GLY A 48 7.72 -6.07 -1.63
CA GLY A 48 8.77 -6.03 -2.65
C GLY A 48 8.46 -5.13 -3.85
N ALA A 49 7.71 -4.03 -3.66
CA ALA A 49 7.22 -3.20 -4.77
C ALA A 49 7.08 -1.71 -4.42
N PHE A 50 7.08 -0.87 -5.44
CA PHE A 50 6.70 0.54 -5.33
C PHE A 50 5.17 0.71 -5.44
N ARG A 51 4.58 1.54 -4.58
CA ARG A 51 3.13 1.85 -4.57
C ARG A 51 2.90 3.35 -4.42
N GLU A 52 1.97 3.88 -5.21
CA GLU A 52 1.61 5.32 -5.21
C GLU A 52 1.02 5.76 -3.86
N LEU A 53 1.63 6.79 -3.26
CA LEU A 53 1.11 7.48 -2.06
C LEU A 53 0.63 8.91 -2.37
N VAL A 54 1.25 9.57 -3.35
CA VAL A 54 0.96 10.94 -3.75
C VAL A 54 0.78 11.00 -5.26
N SER A 55 -0.17 11.81 -5.69
CA SER A 55 -0.31 12.26 -7.07
C SER A 55 -0.37 13.79 -7.08
N CYS A 56 0.56 14.44 -7.76
CA CYS A 56 0.66 15.89 -7.92
C CYS A 56 0.42 16.27 -9.39
N SER A 57 -0.55 17.14 -9.66
CA SER A 57 -0.94 17.52 -11.02
C SER A 57 -1.02 19.04 -11.20
N ASN A 58 -0.44 19.54 -12.30
CA ASN A 58 -0.71 20.87 -12.80
C ASN A 58 -1.80 20.79 -13.87
N CYS A 59 -2.96 21.40 -13.62
CA CYS A 59 -4.10 21.40 -14.54
C CYS A 59 -4.22 22.69 -15.36
N THR A 60 -3.24 23.59 -15.25
CA THR A 60 -3.23 24.94 -15.82
C THR A 60 -4.60 25.61 -15.61
N ASP A 61 -5.10 26.29 -16.62
CA ASP A 61 -6.41 26.90 -16.66
C ASP A 61 -7.55 25.96 -17.13
N TYR A 62 -7.32 24.66 -17.29
CA TYR A 62 -8.33 23.72 -17.79
C TYR A 62 -9.59 23.71 -16.90
N GLN A 63 -9.39 23.52 -15.59
CA GLN A 63 -10.47 23.54 -14.61
C GLN A 63 -11.04 24.96 -14.42
N ALA A 64 -10.16 25.96 -14.38
CA ALA A 64 -10.52 27.36 -14.16
C ALA A 64 -11.43 27.91 -15.26
N ARG A 65 -11.19 27.55 -16.54
CA ARG A 65 -12.07 27.90 -17.66
C ARG A 65 -13.48 27.36 -17.46
N ARG A 66 -13.60 26.08 -17.10
CA ARG A 66 -14.90 25.43 -16.88
C ARG A 66 -15.66 26.07 -15.72
N LEU A 67 -14.96 26.44 -14.65
CA LEU A 67 -15.54 27.05 -13.45
C LEU A 67 -15.64 28.59 -13.51
N LYS A 68 -15.18 29.20 -14.61
CA LYS A 68 -15.10 30.66 -14.82
C LYS A 68 -14.29 31.41 -13.76
N ILE A 69 -13.20 30.82 -13.25
CA ILE A 69 -12.31 31.43 -12.25
C ILE A 69 -11.25 32.29 -12.97
N ARG A 70 -11.53 33.60 -13.07
CA ARG A 70 -10.73 34.53 -13.87
C ARG A 70 -9.56 35.11 -13.08
N TYR A 71 -8.48 35.42 -13.79
CA TYR A 71 -7.40 36.24 -13.27
C TYR A 71 -7.70 37.71 -13.56
N GLY A 72 -8.18 38.44 -12.54
CA GLY A 72 -8.53 39.85 -12.66
C GLY A 72 -7.29 40.73 -12.58
N GLN A 73 -6.96 41.43 -13.67
CA GLN A 73 -5.89 42.44 -13.69
C GLN A 73 -6.45 43.82 -14.08
N THR A 74 -5.97 44.86 -13.39
CA THR A 74 -6.37 46.26 -13.63
C THR A 74 -5.39 47.03 -14.52
N LYS A 75 -4.23 46.44 -14.82
CA LYS A 75 -3.11 47.11 -15.52
C LYS A 75 -3.29 47.16 -17.03
N LYS A 76 -4.09 46.26 -17.61
CA LYS A 76 -4.31 46.15 -19.05
C LYS A 76 -5.76 45.81 -19.30
N MET A 77 -6.38 46.47 -20.28
CA MET A 77 -7.63 46.00 -20.85
C MET A 77 -7.31 44.82 -21.77
N MET A 78 -7.96 43.68 -21.58
CA MET A 78 -7.73 42.47 -22.37
C MET A 78 -8.96 42.10 -23.17
N ASP A 79 -8.75 41.73 -24.44
CA ASP A 79 -9.81 41.28 -25.34
C ASP A 79 -10.39 39.91 -24.94
N LYS A 80 -9.60 39.09 -24.24
CA LYS A 80 -10.01 37.80 -23.69
C LYS A 80 -9.71 37.73 -22.21
N ALA A 81 -10.61 37.13 -21.44
CA ALA A 81 -10.37 36.87 -20.03
C ALA A 81 -9.27 35.82 -19.85
N GLU A 82 -8.26 36.15 -19.06
CA GLU A 82 -7.29 35.19 -18.55
C GLU A 82 -7.88 34.43 -17.34
N PHE A 83 -7.43 33.20 -17.14
CA PHE A 83 -7.88 32.32 -16.07
C PHE A 83 -6.70 31.92 -15.19
N VAL A 84 -6.96 31.70 -13.91
CA VAL A 84 -5.91 31.24 -12.99
C VAL A 84 -5.48 29.82 -13.34
N HIS A 85 -4.24 29.47 -12.99
CA HIS A 85 -3.79 28.08 -13.02
C HIS A 85 -4.20 27.36 -11.73
N MET A 86 -4.68 26.12 -11.87
CA MET A 86 -5.10 25.26 -10.76
C MET A 86 -4.20 24.03 -10.70
N LEU A 87 -3.74 23.71 -9.50
CA LEU A 87 -2.90 22.56 -9.20
C LEU A 87 -3.52 21.80 -8.03
N ASN A 88 -3.24 20.51 -7.93
CA ASN A 88 -3.67 19.67 -6.81
C ASN A 88 -2.60 18.62 -6.50
N ALA A 89 -2.45 18.29 -5.22
CA ALA A 89 -1.58 17.22 -4.76
C ALA A 89 -2.15 16.56 -3.50
N THR A 90 -2.10 15.24 -3.45
CA THR A 90 -2.42 14.49 -2.23
C THR A 90 -1.21 14.50 -1.29
N MET A 91 -1.33 15.08 -0.10
CA MET A 91 -0.22 15.03 0.88
C MET A 91 -0.13 13.64 1.55
N CYS A 92 -1.24 13.15 2.09
CA CYS A 92 -1.28 11.90 2.87
C CYS A 92 -2.58 11.13 2.60
N ALA A 93 -2.48 10.05 1.82
CA ALA A 93 -3.54 9.06 1.70
C ALA A 93 -3.48 8.10 2.90
N THR A 94 -4.11 8.49 4.01
CA THR A 94 -3.92 7.91 5.36
C THR A 94 -3.79 6.40 5.41
N THR A 95 -4.68 5.64 4.76
CA THR A 95 -4.63 4.17 4.75
C THR A 95 -3.38 3.62 4.04
N ARG A 96 -2.99 4.18 2.90
CA ARG A 96 -1.79 3.76 2.18
C ARG A 96 -0.52 4.12 2.94
N VAL A 97 -0.51 5.31 3.55
CA VAL A 97 0.62 5.76 4.38
C VAL A 97 0.77 4.88 5.62
N MET A 98 -0.34 4.49 6.26
CA MET A 98 -0.30 3.51 7.35
C MET A 98 0.31 2.18 6.87
N CYS A 99 -0.10 1.65 5.72
CA CYS A 99 0.53 0.43 5.18
C CYS A 99 2.04 0.61 4.92
N ALA A 100 2.46 1.76 4.38
CA ALA A 100 3.89 2.05 4.17
C ALA A 100 4.66 2.07 5.49
N ILE A 101 4.10 2.70 6.54
CA ILE A 101 4.69 2.72 7.88
C ILE A 101 4.76 1.31 8.46
N LEU A 102 3.66 0.56 8.41
CA LEU A 102 3.61 -0.82 8.93
C LEU A 102 4.69 -1.69 8.30
N GLU A 103 4.92 -1.59 6.99
CA GLU A 103 5.96 -2.39 6.35
C GLU A 103 7.38 -1.90 6.63
N ASN A 104 7.62 -0.58 6.64
CA ASN A 104 8.96 -0.01 6.79
C ASN A 104 9.45 0.06 8.25
N TYR A 105 8.53 0.01 9.23
CA TYR A 105 8.85 0.13 10.65
C TYR A 105 8.56 -1.14 11.47
N GLN A 106 8.26 -2.28 10.82
CA GLN A 106 8.09 -3.55 11.54
C GLN A 106 9.40 -4.08 12.12
N THR A 107 9.29 -4.74 13.26
CA THR A 107 10.32 -5.52 13.95
C THR A 107 9.72 -6.86 14.36
N ASP A 108 10.50 -7.72 15.04
CA ASP A 108 9.99 -9.00 15.56
C ASP A 108 8.89 -8.81 16.64
N ASP A 109 8.92 -7.68 17.36
CA ASP A 109 8.02 -7.41 18.50
C ASP A 109 6.80 -6.53 18.14
N GLY A 110 6.84 -5.78 17.04
CA GLY A 110 5.79 -4.84 16.68
C GLY A 110 6.20 -3.83 15.62
N ILE A 111 5.56 -2.67 15.64
CA ILE A 111 5.83 -1.57 14.70
C ILE A 111 6.38 -0.38 15.48
N VAL A 112 7.59 0.06 15.16
CA VAL A 112 8.17 1.27 15.76
C VAL A 112 7.42 2.50 15.25
N VAL A 113 7.06 3.42 16.14
CA VAL A 113 6.39 4.66 15.73
C VAL A 113 7.43 5.65 15.16
N PRO A 114 7.23 6.17 13.93
CA PRO A 114 8.09 7.21 13.35
C PRO A 114 8.21 8.42 14.26
N GLU A 115 9.41 8.99 14.37
CA GLU A 115 9.73 10.06 15.34
C GLU A 115 8.74 11.24 15.28
N LYS A 116 8.42 11.70 14.06
CA LYS A 116 7.49 12.82 13.84
C LYS A 116 6.04 12.53 14.23
N LEU A 117 5.66 11.27 14.40
CA LEU A 117 4.31 10.89 14.80
C LEU A 117 4.15 10.74 16.31
N ARG A 118 5.24 10.59 17.07
CA ARG A 118 5.21 10.22 18.50
C ARG A 118 4.47 11.25 19.37
N GLU A 119 4.58 12.53 19.05
CA GLU A 119 3.89 13.62 19.76
C GLU A 119 2.36 13.50 19.69
N PHE A 120 1.84 12.94 18.60
CA PHE A 120 0.41 12.82 18.35
C PHE A 120 -0.18 11.49 18.83
N MET A 121 0.66 10.57 19.31
CA MET A 121 0.23 9.26 19.77
C MET A 121 -0.25 9.30 21.23
N PRO A 122 -1.23 8.46 21.60
CA PRO A 122 -1.66 8.37 22.99
C PRO A 122 -0.55 7.79 23.88
N PRO A 123 -0.59 8.06 25.20
CA PRO A 123 0.37 7.52 26.15
C PRO A 123 0.48 5.99 26.07
N GLY A 124 1.71 5.49 26.00
CA GLY A 124 1.99 4.05 25.91
C GLY A 124 1.97 3.45 24.51
N LEU A 125 1.59 4.22 23.48
CA LEU A 125 1.67 3.83 22.06
C LEU A 125 2.60 4.74 21.25
N ASN A 126 3.35 5.63 21.90
CA ASN A 126 4.19 6.62 21.25
C ASN A 126 5.58 6.10 20.83
N GLU A 127 6.00 4.92 21.29
CA GLU A 127 7.30 4.33 20.92
C GLU A 127 7.16 3.12 19.98
N MET A 128 6.28 2.18 20.32
CA MET A 128 6.06 0.96 19.56
C MET A 128 4.63 0.44 19.72
N ILE A 129 4.04 -0.03 18.63
CA ILE A 129 2.76 -0.73 18.59
C ILE A 129 3.05 -2.24 18.56
N LYS A 130 2.92 -2.92 19.70
CA LYS A 130 3.26 -4.34 19.85
C LYS A 130 2.28 -5.26 19.12
N PHE A 131 2.79 -6.39 18.62
CA PHE A 131 1.91 -7.44 18.11
C PHE A 131 1.13 -8.11 19.25
N VAL A 132 -0.18 -8.25 19.07
CA VAL A 132 -1.09 -8.89 20.04
C VAL A 132 -1.74 -10.16 19.50
N LYS A 133 -1.44 -10.51 18.24
CA LYS A 133 -1.96 -11.67 17.53
C LYS A 133 -0.84 -12.26 16.66
N LEU A 134 -0.86 -13.58 16.51
CA LEU A 134 -0.01 -14.27 15.54
C LEU A 134 -0.37 -13.86 14.11
N ALA A 135 0.55 -13.98 13.17
CA ALA A 135 0.26 -13.76 11.77
C ALA A 135 -0.87 -14.70 11.30
N PRO A 136 -1.76 -14.26 10.38
CA PRO A 136 -2.87 -15.08 9.92
C PRO A 136 -2.46 -16.46 9.41
N ILE A 137 -1.31 -16.55 8.73
CA ILE A 137 -0.76 -17.80 8.19
C ILE A 137 -0.43 -18.78 9.34
N ASP A 138 0.22 -18.31 10.39
CA ASP A 138 0.58 -19.13 11.56
C ASP A 138 -0.66 -19.60 12.32
N GLN A 139 -1.69 -18.76 12.40
CA GLN A 139 -2.97 -19.13 12.99
C GLN A 139 -3.64 -20.26 12.20
N GLU A 140 -3.62 -20.20 10.87
CA GLU A 140 -4.18 -21.26 10.02
C GLU A 140 -3.41 -22.57 10.15
N VAL A 141 -2.08 -22.52 10.16
CA VAL A 141 -1.24 -23.71 10.35
C VAL A 141 -1.50 -24.33 11.73
N SER A 142 -1.58 -23.53 12.79
CA SER A 142 -1.90 -23.99 14.14
C SER A 142 -3.28 -24.63 14.23
N LYS A 143 -4.31 -24.03 13.60
CA LYS A 143 -5.66 -24.61 13.53
C LYS A 143 -5.70 -25.94 12.78
N LYS A 144 -5.00 -26.05 11.64
CA LYS A 144 -4.89 -27.30 10.86
C LYS A 144 -4.16 -28.39 11.65
N ALA A 145 -3.11 -28.04 12.38
CA ALA A 145 -2.36 -28.96 13.25
C ALA A 145 -3.23 -29.52 14.40
N LYS A 146 -3.97 -28.65 15.10
CA LYS A 146 -4.91 -29.05 16.16
C LYS A 146 -6.00 -30.00 15.63
N LYS A 147 -6.57 -29.70 14.47
CA LYS A 147 -7.61 -30.54 13.84
C LYS A 147 -7.10 -31.93 13.43
N ARG A 148 -5.83 -32.05 13.03
CA ARG A 148 -5.17 -33.34 12.74
C ARG A 148 -4.93 -34.17 14.01
N GLN A 149 -4.53 -33.53 15.11
CA GLN A 149 -4.36 -34.23 16.40
C GLN A 149 -5.70 -34.72 16.97
N GLU A 150 -6.76 -33.92 16.89
CA GLU A 150 -8.09 -34.30 17.40
C GLU A 150 -8.77 -35.37 16.53
N GLY A 151 -8.52 -35.41 15.23
CA GLY A 151 -9.04 -36.43 14.32
C GLY A 151 -8.36 -37.81 14.42
N GLY A 152 -7.16 -37.90 15.02
CA GLY A 152 -6.39 -39.14 15.17
C GLY A 152 -6.79 -40.02 16.36
N GLY A 153 -7.63 -39.53 17.27
CA GLY A 153 -7.96 -40.19 18.54
C GLY A 153 -9.08 -41.25 18.50
N LYS A 154 -9.74 -41.49 17.36
CA LYS A 154 -10.84 -42.46 17.23
C LYS A 154 -10.57 -43.51 16.15
N LYS A 155 -9.70 -44.48 16.45
CA LYS A 155 -9.86 -45.90 16.00
C LYS A 155 -8.75 -46.78 16.60
N LYS A 156 -9.10 -47.54 17.64
CA LYS A 156 -8.97 -49.01 17.69
C LYS A 156 -9.34 -49.53 19.08
N LYS A 157 -10.53 -50.13 19.17
CA LYS A 157 -10.81 -51.26 20.07
C LYS A 157 -11.57 -52.32 19.27
N GLU A 158 -11.06 -53.54 19.39
CA GLU A 158 -11.69 -54.85 19.19
C GLU A 158 -11.89 -55.43 17.78
N GLY A 159 -11.56 -56.73 17.70
CA GLY A 159 -12.15 -57.69 16.75
C GLY A 159 -11.15 -58.38 15.83
N GLY A 160 -10.76 -59.61 16.16
CA GLY A 160 -9.93 -60.47 15.31
C GLY A 160 -10.69 -61.17 14.18
N GLY A 161 -9.94 -61.83 13.29
CA GLY A 161 -10.46 -62.67 12.20
C GLY A 161 -9.64 -62.47 10.91
N GLY A 162 -9.04 -63.54 10.41
CA GLY A 162 -7.98 -63.52 9.40
C GLY A 162 -8.41 -63.32 7.94
N GLY A 163 -7.39 -63.24 7.07
CA GLY A 163 -7.52 -63.22 5.61
C GLY A 163 -6.58 -62.21 4.95
N GLU A 164 -5.41 -62.66 4.50
CA GLU A 164 -4.67 -62.05 3.37
C GLU A 164 -5.26 -62.58 2.03
N PRO A 165 -4.92 -62.05 0.83
CA PRO A 165 -4.11 -60.87 0.49
C PRO A 165 -4.72 -59.99 -0.64
N ASN A 166 -4.23 -58.76 -0.84
CA ASN A 166 -3.70 -58.25 -2.14
C ASN A 166 -3.42 -56.74 -2.14
N LEU A 167 -2.19 -56.41 -2.55
CA LEU A 167 -1.72 -55.14 -3.11
C LEU A 167 -2.05 -55.14 -4.63
N PRO A 168 -2.17 -53.99 -5.35
CA PRO A 168 -1.01 -53.13 -5.56
C PRO A 168 -1.23 -51.61 -5.48
N ASN A 169 -0.06 -51.02 -5.34
CA ASN A 169 0.34 -49.65 -5.23
C ASN A 169 0.39 -49.03 -6.64
N ASP A 170 -0.41 -48.00 -6.93
CA ASP A 170 -0.21 -47.16 -8.10
C ASP A 170 0.06 -45.72 -7.64
N MET A 171 1.36 -45.40 -7.60
CA MET A 171 1.83 -44.04 -7.80
C MET A 171 1.78 -43.75 -9.29
N GLU A 172 0.95 -42.80 -9.72
CA GLU A 172 1.17 -42.11 -10.98
C GLU A 172 1.46 -40.63 -10.73
N ASN A 173 2.71 -40.29 -11.02
CA ASN A 173 3.16 -38.94 -11.32
C ASN A 173 2.36 -38.39 -12.52
N MET A 174 1.80 -37.20 -12.38
CA MET A 174 1.52 -36.33 -13.52
C MET A 174 2.24 -35.00 -13.33
N SER A 175 3.49 -34.97 -13.77
CA SER A 175 4.08 -33.79 -14.42
C SER A 175 3.46 -33.65 -15.81
N VAL A 176 2.99 -32.47 -16.23
CA VAL A 176 3.21 -31.88 -17.57
C VAL A 176 2.85 -30.38 -17.55
N ASN A 177 3.89 -29.58 -17.83
CA ASN A 177 4.05 -28.32 -18.59
C ASN A 177 3.04 -27.15 -18.58
N ASP A 178 3.65 -25.99 -18.31
CA ASP A 178 3.68 -24.73 -19.08
C ASP A 178 2.73 -24.57 -20.29
N SER A 179 2.04 -23.43 -20.27
CA SER A 179 1.81 -22.53 -21.41
C SER A 179 1.59 -21.10 -20.89
#